data_AF-A0A536EIA0-F1
#
_entry.id   AF-A0A536EIA0-F1
#
_cell.length_a   1.000
_cell.length_b   1.000
_cell.length_c   1.000
_cell.angle_alpha   90.00
_cell.angle_beta   90.00
_cell.angle_gamma   90.00
#
_symmetry.space_group_name_H-M   'P 1'
#
loop_
_entity.id
_entity.type
_entity.pdbx_description
1 polymer ?
#
loop_
_entity_poly.entity_id
_entity_poly.type
_entity_poly.pdbx_seq_one_letter_code
_entity_poly.pdbx_strand_id
1 'polypeptide(L)'
;MRTDLLRYRHPAPTARGGARSQLTRRQDCNRDQSSLRHWQSDDSFRIAPVRDLIKIGTEIESPQTGERLIIHSTAESSNGELFQAELLAQPGSYVVRSHRHPSQEERFVVLEGTYGYKIGGRTGIGRPGDTIVCPVGVAHSQWNAGPGLMRILYEHRPALESAELFFETYFGLSREGKLLPSGDMRLLQAAVLLMAVGDFIRITTPPLLVQDLGFPFLAALGRRRGYRARYTRYSSPPAVRELGR
;
A
#
# COMPACT_ATOMS: atom_id res chain seq x y z
N MET A 1 -31.92 -3.23 13.28
CA MET A 1 -32.05 -4.26 12.21
C MET A 1 -30.90 -4.09 11.22
N ARG A 2 -29.95 -5.04 11.25
CA ARG A 2 -28.89 -5.40 10.28
C ARG A 2 -28.06 -4.30 9.59
N THR A 3 -26.82 -4.13 10.06
CA THR A 3 -25.75 -3.30 9.47
C THR A 3 -24.57 -4.13 8.90
N ASP A 4 -24.80 -5.40 8.52
CA ASP A 4 -23.71 -6.36 8.20
C ASP A 4 -23.33 -6.52 6.71
N LEU A 5 -23.76 -5.65 5.80
CA LEU A 5 -23.70 -5.95 4.36
C LEU A 5 -22.56 -5.33 3.54
N LEU A 6 -21.57 -4.67 4.14
CA LEU A 6 -20.47 -4.05 3.37
C LEU A 6 -19.05 -4.41 3.81
N ARG A 7 -18.87 -5.41 4.69
CA ARG A 7 -17.54 -6.01 4.87
C ARG A 7 -17.24 -6.86 3.65
N TYR A 8 -16.16 -6.53 2.94
CA TYR A 8 -15.55 -7.40 1.94
C TYR A 8 -15.36 -8.79 2.58
N ARG A 9 -16.12 -9.78 2.12
CA ARG A 9 -16.04 -11.15 2.66
C ARG A 9 -14.70 -11.74 2.23
N HIS A 10 -13.83 -11.98 3.20
CA HIS A 10 -12.60 -12.74 3.02
C HIS A 10 -12.91 -14.08 2.32
N PRO A 11 -12.06 -14.54 1.38
CA PRO A 11 -12.13 -15.94 0.95
C PRO A 11 -11.89 -16.83 2.18
N ALA A 12 -12.73 -17.84 2.37
CA ALA A 12 -12.61 -18.77 3.49
C ALA A 12 -11.23 -19.46 3.48
N PRO A 13 -10.60 -19.67 4.64
CA PRO A 13 -9.34 -20.39 4.71
C PRO A 13 -9.56 -21.82 4.23
N THR A 14 -8.96 -22.19 3.10
CA THR A 14 -8.87 -23.59 2.67
C THR A 14 -7.86 -24.29 3.57
N ALA A 15 -8.36 -25.01 4.59
CA ALA A 15 -7.55 -25.90 5.39
C ALA A 15 -7.11 -27.10 4.53
N ARG A 16 -5.80 -27.23 4.27
CA ARG A 16 -5.12 -28.52 4.05
C ARG A 16 -3.60 -28.36 4.09
N GLY A 17 -2.98 -29.14 4.97
CA GLY A 17 -1.64 -29.70 4.79
C GLY A 17 -0.48 -28.80 5.21
N GLY A 18 0.10 -29.11 6.38
CA GLY A 18 1.38 -28.55 6.79
C GLY A 18 2.49 -28.89 5.79
N ALA A 19 3.14 -27.84 5.30
CA ALA A 19 4.46 -27.93 4.72
C ALA A 19 5.26 -26.75 5.30
N ARG A 20 6.31 -27.06 6.06
CA ARG A 20 7.34 -26.08 6.44
C ARG A 20 7.87 -25.46 5.15
N SER A 21 7.61 -24.17 4.94
CA SER A 21 8.13 -23.43 3.80
C SER A 21 9.59 -23.06 4.04
N GLN A 22 10.50 -23.99 3.72
CA GLN A 22 11.88 -23.63 3.42
C GLN A 22 11.92 -23.00 2.02
N LEU A 23 11.92 -21.68 1.96
CA LEU A 23 12.28 -20.93 0.75
C LEU A 23 13.47 -20.02 1.09
N THR A 24 14.58 -20.66 1.47
CA THR A 24 15.92 -20.10 1.36
C THR A 24 16.64 -20.80 0.20
N ARG A 25 16.27 -20.46 -1.04
CA ARG A 25 17.14 -20.75 -2.18
C ARG A 25 16.94 -19.70 -3.26
N ARG A 26 17.92 -18.79 -3.37
CA ARG A 26 18.18 -18.04 -4.61
C ARG A 26 18.18 -19.05 -5.76
N GLN A 27 17.22 -18.93 -6.67
CA GLN A 27 17.31 -19.53 -7.98
C GLN A 27 17.68 -18.42 -8.95
N ASP A 28 18.95 -18.40 -9.31
CA ASP A 28 19.46 -17.66 -10.45
C ASP A 28 18.80 -18.21 -11.71
N CYS A 29 17.77 -17.52 -12.21
CA CYS A 29 17.23 -17.73 -13.53
C CYS A 29 17.76 -16.63 -14.44
N ASN A 30 18.95 -16.88 -14.98
CA ASN A 30 19.43 -16.23 -16.19
C ASN A 30 18.59 -16.75 -17.36
N ARG A 31 17.54 -16.00 -17.75
CA ARG A 31 16.79 -16.27 -18.99
C ARG A 31 16.24 -14.98 -19.60
N ASP A 32 16.95 -14.56 -20.65
CA ASP A 32 16.50 -13.78 -21.79
C ASP A 32 15.92 -12.37 -21.52
N GLN A 33 16.84 -11.42 -21.32
CA GLN A 33 16.56 -9.98 -21.38
C GLN A 33 16.40 -9.53 -22.84
N SER A 34 15.33 -9.93 -23.53
CA SER A 34 15.02 -9.37 -24.85
C SER A 34 13.53 -9.40 -25.17
N SER A 35 12.76 -8.44 -24.61
CA SER A 35 11.48 -7.92 -25.17
C SER A 35 10.58 -7.19 -24.15
N LEU A 36 11.09 -6.76 -22.99
CA LEU A 36 10.34 -5.82 -22.17
C LEU A 36 10.29 -4.47 -22.88
N ARG A 37 9.16 -4.19 -23.54
CA ARG A 37 8.80 -2.84 -23.99
C ARG A 37 8.86 -1.94 -22.77
N HIS A 38 9.95 -1.19 -22.67
CA HIS A 38 10.18 -0.12 -21.71
C HIS A 38 9.05 0.90 -21.91
N TRP A 39 8.01 0.82 -21.08
CA TRP A 39 7.05 1.90 -20.95
C TRP A 39 7.78 3.04 -20.28
N GLN A 40 8.32 3.95 -21.10
CA GLN A 40 8.72 5.27 -20.65
C GLN A 40 7.47 5.93 -20.06
N SER A 41 7.48 6.13 -18.75
CA SER A 41 6.53 7.04 -18.11
C SER A 41 6.67 8.39 -18.82
N ASP A 42 5.57 8.87 -19.41
CA ASP A 42 5.51 10.23 -19.93
C ASP A 42 5.91 11.19 -18.80
N ASP A 43 6.98 11.95 -19.00
CA ASP A 43 7.61 12.83 -17.99
C ASP A 43 6.61 13.89 -17.47
N SER A 44 5.49 14.08 -18.18
CA SER A 44 4.39 14.97 -17.82
C SER A 44 3.67 14.63 -16.51
N PHE A 45 3.93 13.47 -15.91
CA PHE A 45 3.34 13.04 -14.63
C PHE A 45 4.35 12.89 -13.49
N ARG A 46 5.64 13.16 -13.72
CA ARG A 46 6.59 13.20 -12.61
C ARG A 46 6.17 14.31 -11.65
N ILE A 47 5.80 13.91 -10.43
CA ILE A 47 5.64 14.85 -9.35
C ILE A 47 7.03 15.49 -9.15
N ALA A 48 7.10 16.83 -9.19
CA ALA A 48 8.33 17.54 -8.84
C ALA A 48 8.83 17.05 -7.46
N PRO A 49 10.15 16.96 -7.22
CA PRO A 49 10.71 16.38 -6.00
C PRO A 49 10.00 16.94 -4.77
N VAL A 50 9.30 16.07 -4.05
CA VAL A 50 8.38 16.48 -3.01
C VAL A 50 9.17 16.61 -1.72
N ARG A 51 9.63 17.82 -1.42
CA ARG A 51 10.30 18.11 -0.14
C ARG A 51 9.30 17.97 1.02
N ASP A 52 9.84 17.56 2.16
CA ASP A 52 9.14 17.44 3.45
C ASP A 52 7.97 16.46 3.45
N LEU A 53 8.19 15.28 2.89
CA LEU A 53 7.31 14.13 3.10
C LEU A 53 7.51 13.54 4.51
N ILE A 54 6.95 12.35 4.71
CA ILE A 54 6.94 11.59 5.95
C ILE A 54 8.36 11.50 6.54
N LYS A 55 8.50 11.67 7.85
CA LYS A 55 9.79 11.53 8.56
C LYS A 55 9.89 10.19 9.29
N ILE A 56 11.11 9.67 9.46
CA ILE A 56 11.36 8.49 10.29
C ILE A 56 10.80 8.70 11.71
N GLY A 57 10.25 7.66 12.29
CA GLY A 57 9.59 7.66 13.60
C GLY A 57 8.16 8.21 13.56
N THR A 58 7.71 8.75 12.43
CA THR A 58 6.31 9.18 12.28
C THR A 58 5.39 7.99 12.44
N GLU A 59 4.37 8.17 13.27
CA GLU A 59 3.25 7.26 13.38
C GLU A 59 2.02 7.89 12.72
N ILE A 60 1.43 7.22 11.74
CA ILE A 60 0.19 7.65 11.10
C ILE A 60 -0.90 6.60 11.31
N GLU A 61 -2.07 7.04 11.75
CA GLU A 61 -3.24 6.18 12.00
C GLU A 61 -4.41 6.61 11.11
N SER A 62 -5.19 5.62 10.67
CA SER A 62 -6.46 5.80 9.97
C SER A 62 -7.61 5.49 10.93
N PRO A 63 -8.28 6.49 11.54
CA PRO A 63 -9.39 6.26 12.46
C PRO A 63 -10.58 5.53 11.82
N GLN A 64 -10.72 5.61 10.49
CA GLN A 64 -11.84 4.96 9.76
C GLN A 64 -11.59 3.47 9.51
N THR A 65 -10.33 3.02 9.47
CA THR A 65 -9.98 1.62 9.15
C THR A 65 -9.26 0.89 10.29
N GLY A 66 -8.72 1.63 11.25
CA GLY A 66 -7.90 1.11 12.36
C GLY A 66 -6.48 0.72 11.96
N GLU A 67 -6.05 1.00 10.71
CA GLU A 67 -4.66 0.81 10.29
C GLU A 67 -3.75 1.84 10.95
N ARG A 68 -2.56 1.41 11.35
CA ARG A 68 -1.49 2.28 11.86
C ARG A 68 -0.16 1.92 11.20
N LEU A 69 0.56 2.93 10.70
CA LEU A 69 1.91 2.80 10.16
C LEU A 69 2.92 3.49 11.06
N ILE A 70 4.07 2.85 11.28
CA ILE A 70 5.23 3.42 11.99
C ILE A 70 6.41 3.44 11.04
N ILE A 71 6.95 4.62 10.76
CA ILE A 71 7.88 4.81 9.65
C ILE A 71 9.33 4.59 10.09
N HIS A 72 10.04 3.68 9.41
CA HIS A 72 11.43 3.32 9.75
C HIS A 72 12.44 3.78 8.70
N SER A 73 12.06 3.83 7.42
CA SER A 73 12.90 4.32 6.32
C SER A 73 12.05 4.95 5.22
N THR A 74 12.55 6.04 4.64
CA THR A 74 11.94 6.82 3.55
C THR A 74 12.82 6.80 2.31
N ALA A 75 12.32 7.30 1.18
CA ALA A 75 13.13 7.50 -0.01
C ALA A 75 14.30 8.46 0.27
N GLU A 76 14.05 9.55 1.00
CA GLU A 76 15.08 10.50 1.44
C GLU A 76 16.13 9.82 2.33
N SER A 77 15.72 9.07 3.35
CA SER A 77 16.66 8.51 4.33
C SER A 77 17.51 7.35 3.81
N SER A 78 17.08 6.73 2.71
CA SER A 78 17.73 5.55 2.12
C SER A 78 18.32 5.83 0.74
N ASN A 79 18.40 7.09 0.31
CA ASN A 79 18.81 7.46 -1.05
C ASN A 79 18.06 6.67 -2.14
N GLY A 80 16.75 6.45 -1.94
CA GLY A 80 15.90 5.72 -2.88
C GLY A 80 16.01 4.18 -2.79
N GLU A 81 16.75 3.60 -1.85
CA GLU A 81 16.96 2.15 -1.79
C GLU A 81 15.86 1.38 -1.06
N LEU A 82 15.31 1.93 0.03
CA LEU A 82 14.36 1.26 0.91
C LEU A 82 13.33 2.20 1.52
N PHE A 83 12.06 1.94 1.23
CA PHE A 83 10.98 2.40 2.08
C PHE A 83 10.60 1.26 3.03
N GLN A 84 10.55 1.54 4.34
CA GLN A 84 10.24 0.53 5.36
C GLN A 84 9.40 1.12 6.48
N ALA A 85 8.42 0.36 6.94
CA ALA A 85 7.61 0.73 8.09
C ALA A 85 6.87 -0.49 8.69
N GLU A 86 6.43 -0.37 9.94
CA GLU A 86 5.53 -1.36 10.54
C GLU A 86 4.08 -1.01 10.19
N LEU A 87 3.29 -2.00 9.78
CA LEU A 87 1.83 -1.90 9.67
C LEU A 87 1.20 -2.72 10.80
N LEU A 88 0.33 -2.06 11.56
CA LEU A 88 -0.51 -2.64 12.59
C LEU A 88 -1.97 -2.63 12.11
N ALA A 89 -2.65 -3.76 12.21
CA ALA A 89 -4.06 -3.88 11.81
C ALA A 89 -4.83 -4.84 12.72
N GLN A 90 -6.02 -4.42 13.15
CA GLN A 90 -6.95 -5.26 13.90
C GLN A 90 -7.72 -6.22 12.97
N PRO A 91 -8.35 -7.28 13.50
CA PRO A 91 -9.23 -8.12 12.72
C PRO A 91 -10.36 -7.30 12.09
N GLY A 92 -10.55 -7.44 10.78
CA GLY A 92 -11.58 -6.71 10.04
C GLY A 92 -11.21 -5.27 9.66
N SER A 93 -10.02 -4.78 9.99
CA SER A 93 -9.47 -3.56 9.39
C SER A 93 -9.43 -3.70 7.87
N TYR A 94 -9.78 -2.63 7.16
CA TYR A 94 -9.46 -2.54 5.74
C TYR A 94 -7.94 -2.53 5.61
N VAL A 95 -7.44 -3.27 4.63
CA VAL A 95 -6.08 -3.07 4.09
C VAL A 95 -6.24 -2.89 2.60
N VAL A 96 -5.36 -2.08 1.99
CA VAL A 96 -5.43 -1.68 0.58
C VAL A 96 -5.91 -2.82 -0.33
N ARG A 97 -6.94 -2.53 -1.14
CA ARG A 97 -7.55 -3.48 -2.08
C ARG A 97 -6.49 -4.08 -3.01
N SER A 98 -6.83 -5.20 -3.64
CA SER A 98 -5.93 -5.85 -4.59
C SER A 98 -5.34 -4.88 -5.62
N HIS A 99 -4.02 -4.81 -5.62
CA HIS A 99 -3.21 -3.87 -6.38
C HIS A 99 -1.92 -4.54 -6.84
N ARG A 100 -1.11 -3.81 -7.59
CA ARG A 100 0.24 -4.21 -7.99
C ARG A 100 1.16 -2.99 -7.98
N HIS A 101 2.45 -3.25 -7.78
CA HIS A 101 3.50 -2.25 -7.91
C HIS A 101 4.17 -2.36 -9.29
N PRO A 102 4.12 -1.33 -10.15
CA PRO A 102 4.70 -1.39 -11.49
C PRO A 102 6.23 -1.56 -11.52
N SER A 103 6.93 -1.02 -10.53
CA SER A 103 8.40 -0.90 -10.53
C SER A 103 9.07 -1.32 -9.22
N GLN A 104 8.31 -1.81 -8.23
CA GLN A 104 8.85 -2.19 -6.91
C GLN A 104 8.52 -3.64 -6.56
N GLU A 105 9.48 -4.30 -5.92
CA GLU A 105 9.20 -5.46 -5.09
C GLU A 105 8.64 -4.96 -3.76
N GLU A 106 7.57 -5.60 -3.28
CA GLU A 106 7.06 -5.39 -1.94
C GLU A 106 7.32 -6.66 -1.11
N ARG A 107 7.77 -6.48 0.14
CA ARG A 107 8.05 -7.59 1.06
C ARG A 107 7.41 -7.33 2.41
N PHE A 108 6.96 -8.41 3.04
CA PHE A 108 6.40 -8.41 4.38
C PHE A 108 7.15 -9.40 5.27
N VAL A 109 7.64 -8.94 6.41
CA VAL A 109 8.07 -9.81 7.51
C VAL A 109 6.99 -9.79 8.56
N VAL A 110 6.44 -10.97 8.89
CA VAL A 110 5.40 -11.07 9.91
C VAL A 110 6.06 -10.98 11.28
N LEU A 111 5.69 -9.97 12.06
CA LEU A 111 6.23 -9.75 13.41
C LEU A 111 5.31 -10.33 14.48
N GLU A 112 4.00 -10.23 14.28
CA GLU A 112 2.98 -10.67 15.22
C GLU A 112 1.68 -11.06 14.50
N GLY A 113 0.92 -11.99 15.09
CA GLY A 113 -0.41 -12.34 14.61
C GLY A 113 -0.43 -13.31 13.43
N THR A 114 -1.41 -13.15 12.55
CA THR A 114 -1.64 -14.05 11.41
C THR A 114 -1.87 -13.23 10.15
N TYR A 115 -0.90 -13.25 9.24
CA TYR A 115 -0.91 -12.47 7.99
C TYR A 115 -1.56 -13.28 6.87
N GLY A 116 -2.71 -12.84 6.37
CA GLY A 116 -3.37 -13.44 5.22
C GLY A 116 -2.94 -12.75 3.93
N TYR A 117 -2.65 -13.52 2.88
CA TYR A 117 -2.26 -12.95 1.59
C TYR A 117 -2.87 -13.69 0.41
N LYS A 118 -3.02 -12.95 -0.69
CA LYS A 118 -3.17 -13.48 -2.04
C LYS A 118 -2.17 -12.78 -2.94
N ILE A 119 -1.34 -13.55 -3.63
CA ILE A 119 -0.31 -13.06 -4.56
C ILE A 119 -0.46 -13.84 -5.86
N GLY A 120 -0.87 -13.15 -6.92
CA GLY A 120 -1.32 -13.75 -8.16
C GLY A 120 -2.42 -14.79 -7.91
N GLY A 121 -2.17 -16.03 -8.32
CA GLY A 121 -3.08 -17.16 -8.11
C GLY A 121 -2.94 -17.86 -6.75
N ARG A 122 -1.97 -17.48 -5.90
CA ARG A 122 -1.68 -18.18 -4.65
C ARG A 122 -2.29 -17.44 -3.46
N THR A 123 -2.97 -18.18 -2.59
CA THR A 123 -3.49 -17.70 -1.32
C THR A 123 -2.84 -18.46 -0.18
N GLY A 124 -2.51 -17.78 0.92
CA GLY A 124 -1.86 -18.40 2.05
C GLY A 124 -1.92 -17.56 3.32
N ILE A 125 -1.23 -18.07 4.33
CA ILE A 125 -1.10 -17.47 5.66
C ILE A 125 0.38 -17.44 6.04
N GLY A 126 0.85 -16.31 6.53
CA GLY A 126 2.14 -16.13 7.19
C GLY A 126 2.01 -16.08 8.70
N ARG A 127 3.04 -16.55 9.39
CA ARG A 127 3.21 -16.59 10.84
C ARG A 127 4.44 -15.78 11.26
N PRO A 128 4.57 -15.38 12.54
CA PRO A 128 5.72 -14.61 13.00
C PRO A 128 7.06 -15.24 12.59
N GLY A 129 7.94 -14.44 12.00
CA GLY A 129 9.22 -14.86 11.41
C GLY A 129 9.16 -15.22 9.93
N ASP A 130 7.97 -15.41 9.35
CA ASP A 130 7.83 -15.66 7.91
C ASP A 130 8.06 -14.37 7.11
N THR A 131 8.69 -14.53 5.95
CA THR A 131 8.87 -13.47 4.95
C THR A 131 8.07 -13.80 3.70
N ILE A 132 7.21 -12.87 3.28
CA ILE A 132 6.39 -12.97 2.08
C ILE A 132 6.88 -11.90 1.10
N VAL A 133 7.09 -12.30 -0.17
CA VAL A 133 7.55 -11.41 -1.23
C VAL A 133 6.49 -11.32 -2.32
N CYS A 134 6.10 -10.10 -2.65
CA CYS A 134 5.25 -9.71 -3.77
C CYS A 134 6.12 -9.25 -4.93
N PRO A 135 6.29 -10.06 -6.00
CA PRO A 135 7.12 -9.67 -7.13
C PRO A 135 6.57 -8.45 -7.88
N VAL A 136 7.47 -7.71 -8.53
CA VAL A 136 7.13 -6.56 -9.38
C VAL A 136 6.02 -6.93 -10.38
N GLY A 137 5.00 -6.09 -10.47
CA GLY A 137 3.90 -6.23 -11.43
C GLY A 137 2.87 -7.34 -11.09
N VAL A 138 3.12 -8.16 -10.07
CA VAL A 138 2.19 -9.22 -9.67
C VAL A 138 1.12 -8.65 -8.75
N ALA A 139 -0.14 -8.88 -9.10
CA ALA A 139 -1.28 -8.46 -8.28
C ALA A 139 -1.27 -9.16 -6.92
N HIS A 140 -1.49 -8.41 -5.84
CA HIS A 140 -1.56 -8.96 -4.50
C HIS A 140 -2.55 -8.19 -3.62
N SER A 141 -2.91 -8.80 -2.50
CA SER A 141 -3.77 -8.24 -1.46
C SER A 141 -3.48 -8.94 -0.13
N GLN A 142 -3.75 -8.26 0.97
CA GLN A 142 -3.46 -8.75 2.31
C GLN A 142 -4.57 -8.43 3.30
N TRP A 143 -4.60 -9.17 4.41
CA TRP A 143 -5.56 -8.96 5.49
C TRP A 143 -5.04 -9.56 6.80
N ASN A 144 -5.57 -9.06 7.92
CA ASN A 144 -5.43 -9.76 9.19
C ASN A 144 -6.34 -11.01 9.19
N ALA A 145 -5.73 -12.18 9.18
CA ALA A 145 -6.41 -13.48 9.17
C ALA A 145 -6.64 -14.08 10.57
N GLY A 146 -6.16 -13.40 11.61
CA GLY A 146 -6.25 -13.84 12.99
C GLY A 146 -7.34 -13.14 13.80
N PRO A 147 -7.58 -13.59 15.04
CA PRO A 147 -8.54 -12.97 15.97
C PRO A 147 -7.95 -11.81 16.79
N GLY A 148 -6.64 -11.53 16.67
CA GLY A 148 -5.95 -10.48 17.42
C GLY A 148 -5.16 -9.56 16.50
N LEU A 149 -4.32 -8.71 17.08
CA LEU A 149 -3.47 -7.77 16.34
C LEU A 149 -2.59 -8.51 15.33
N MET A 150 -2.49 -7.96 14.12
CA MET A 150 -1.46 -8.32 13.14
C MET A 150 -0.46 -7.18 13.07
N ARG A 151 0.83 -7.52 13.15
CA ARG A 151 1.94 -6.57 12.98
C ARG A 151 2.92 -7.12 11.97
N ILE A 152 3.21 -6.35 10.94
CA ILE A 152 4.15 -6.72 9.88
C ILE A 152 5.13 -5.58 9.64
N LEU A 153 6.36 -5.91 9.31
CA LEU A 153 7.30 -4.98 8.71
C LEU A 153 7.10 -5.04 7.20
N TYR A 154 6.68 -3.94 6.58
CA TYR A 154 6.53 -3.85 5.14
C TYR A 154 7.72 -3.09 4.54
N GLU A 155 8.16 -3.53 3.36
CA GLU A 155 9.29 -2.97 2.63
C GLU A 155 8.91 -2.77 1.16
N HIS A 156 9.30 -1.63 0.58
CA HIS A 156 9.29 -1.43 -0.86
C HIS A 156 10.70 -1.12 -1.37
N ARG A 157 11.06 -1.79 -2.48
CA ARG A 157 12.37 -1.62 -3.13
C ARG A 157 12.20 -1.47 -4.64
N PRO A 158 12.70 -0.38 -5.27
CA PRO A 158 13.32 0.81 -4.64
C PRO A 158 12.32 1.60 -3.77
N ALA A 159 12.80 2.56 -2.99
CA ALA A 159 11.94 3.53 -2.31
C ALA A 159 11.45 4.60 -3.29
N LEU A 160 10.15 4.85 -3.33
CA LEU A 160 9.56 5.90 -4.18
C LEU A 160 8.87 6.95 -3.31
N GLU A 161 9.10 8.23 -3.61
CA GLU A 161 8.39 9.35 -2.98
C GLU A 161 6.86 9.25 -3.17
N SER A 162 6.43 8.64 -4.26
CA SER A 162 5.01 8.39 -4.57
C SER A 162 4.34 7.41 -3.59
N ALA A 163 5.10 6.49 -2.98
CA ALA A 163 4.59 5.65 -1.90
C ALA A 163 4.27 6.50 -0.67
N GLU A 164 5.21 7.34 -0.25
CA GLU A 164 5.04 8.25 0.89
C GLU A 164 3.89 9.23 0.66
N LEU A 165 3.78 9.79 -0.55
CA LEU A 165 2.66 10.66 -0.92
C LEU A 165 1.30 9.93 -0.81
N PHE A 166 1.24 8.68 -1.25
CA PHE A 166 0.02 7.87 -1.15
C PHE A 166 -0.38 7.68 0.31
N PHE A 167 0.56 7.25 1.17
CA PHE A 167 0.29 7.04 2.60
C PHE A 167 -0.09 8.34 3.31
N GLU A 168 0.68 9.42 3.13
CA GLU A 168 0.38 10.74 3.72
C GLU A 168 -1.05 11.18 3.39
N THR A 169 -1.42 11.08 2.12
CA THR A 169 -2.72 11.55 1.64
C THR A 169 -3.87 10.64 2.07
N TYR A 170 -3.71 9.31 1.96
CA TYR A 170 -4.75 8.37 2.36
C TYR A 170 -5.05 8.47 3.86
N PHE A 171 -4.00 8.48 4.70
CA PHE A 171 -4.16 8.61 6.15
C PHE A 171 -4.70 9.99 6.54
N GLY A 172 -4.28 11.05 5.84
CA GLY A 172 -4.84 12.39 6.02
C GLY A 172 -6.34 12.49 5.69
N LEU A 173 -6.76 11.87 4.58
CA LEU A 173 -8.19 11.77 4.22
C LEU A 173 -8.97 10.98 5.27
N SER A 174 -8.38 9.92 5.82
CA SER A 174 -9.01 9.17 6.91
C SER A 174 -9.23 10.00 8.16
N ARG A 175 -8.25 10.80 8.57
CA ARG A 175 -8.38 11.66 9.76
C ARG A 175 -9.48 12.70 9.62
N GLU A 176 -9.79 13.11 8.38
CA GLU A 176 -10.89 14.02 8.08
C GLU A 176 -12.23 13.31 7.81
N GLY A 177 -12.33 11.99 7.99
CA GLY A 177 -13.57 11.25 7.76
C GLY A 177 -13.99 11.18 6.28
N LYS A 178 -13.04 11.34 5.34
CA LYS A 178 -13.33 11.47 3.90
C LYS A 178 -13.31 10.15 3.13
N LEU A 179 -12.95 9.04 3.79
CA LEU A 179 -13.06 7.70 3.19
C LEU A 179 -14.51 7.21 3.23
N LEU A 180 -14.85 6.33 2.31
CA LEU A 180 -16.11 5.60 2.30
C LEU A 180 -16.16 4.61 3.49
N PRO A 181 -17.34 4.09 3.88
CA PRO A 181 -17.45 3.05 4.91
C PRO A 181 -16.62 1.78 4.63
N SER A 182 -16.28 1.54 3.36
CA SER A 182 -15.40 0.44 2.94
C SER A 182 -13.91 0.71 3.20
N GLY A 183 -13.52 1.93 3.59
CA GLY A 183 -12.12 2.39 3.64
C GLY A 183 -11.62 3.01 2.33
N ASP A 184 -12.38 2.89 1.23
CA ASP A 184 -11.92 3.41 -0.06
C ASP A 184 -12.02 4.95 -0.16
N MET A 185 -11.10 5.54 -0.92
CA MET A 185 -11.24 6.93 -1.36
C MET A 185 -12.44 7.10 -2.31
N ARG A 186 -13.11 8.25 -2.24
CA ARG A 186 -14.13 8.64 -3.22
C ARG A 186 -13.53 8.71 -4.64
N LEU A 187 -14.29 8.31 -5.66
CA LEU A 187 -13.81 8.12 -7.03
C LEU A 187 -12.95 9.27 -7.59
N LEU A 188 -13.39 10.52 -7.46
CA LEU A 188 -12.62 11.66 -7.98
C LEU A 188 -11.31 11.89 -7.22
N GLN A 189 -11.30 11.70 -5.90
CA GLN A 189 -10.07 11.78 -5.10
C GLN A 189 -9.13 10.61 -5.43
N ALA A 190 -9.67 9.40 -5.57
CA ALA A 190 -8.91 8.22 -5.96
C ALA A 190 -8.26 8.42 -7.34
N ALA A 191 -9.01 8.93 -8.33
CA ALA A 191 -8.48 9.21 -9.66
C ALA A 191 -7.35 10.25 -9.62
N VAL A 192 -7.50 11.33 -8.84
CA VAL A 192 -6.45 12.35 -8.68
C VAL A 192 -5.18 11.77 -8.05
N LEU A 193 -5.31 10.98 -6.98
CA LEU A 193 -4.14 10.41 -6.29
C LEU A 193 -3.49 9.30 -7.12
N LEU A 194 -4.25 8.31 -7.60
CA LEU A 194 -3.73 7.17 -8.35
C LEU A 194 -3.03 7.57 -9.67
N MET A 195 -3.46 8.67 -10.30
CA MET A 195 -2.74 9.22 -11.45
C MET A 195 -1.40 9.86 -11.07
N ALA A 196 -1.29 10.42 -9.86
CA ALA A 196 -0.07 11.04 -9.38
C ALA A 196 0.95 10.01 -8.87
N VAL A 197 0.48 8.90 -8.27
CA VAL A 197 1.34 7.84 -7.69
C VAL A 197 1.36 6.56 -8.54
N GLY A 198 1.14 6.72 -9.86
CA GLY A 198 0.94 5.60 -10.77
C GLY A 198 2.17 4.74 -11.04
N ASP A 199 3.35 5.19 -10.61
CA ASP A 199 4.62 4.47 -10.55
C ASP A 199 4.74 3.58 -9.30
N PHE A 200 4.12 3.98 -8.19
CA PHE A 200 4.03 3.20 -6.96
C PHE A 200 2.93 2.14 -7.02
N ILE A 201 1.68 2.52 -7.28
CA ILE A 201 0.53 1.62 -7.09
C ILE A 201 -0.48 1.70 -8.24
N ARG A 202 -0.92 0.52 -8.69
CA ARG A 202 -2.05 0.37 -9.62
C ARG A 202 -3.06 -0.62 -9.05
N ILE A 203 -4.33 -0.23 -8.95
CA ILE A 203 -5.40 -1.13 -8.53
C ILE A 203 -5.69 -2.16 -9.63
N THR A 204 -6.23 -3.32 -9.25
CA THR A 204 -6.51 -4.40 -10.22
C THR A 204 -7.90 -4.31 -10.85
N THR A 205 -8.80 -3.52 -10.28
CA THR A 205 -10.17 -3.32 -10.77
C THR A 205 -10.52 -1.83 -10.71
N PRO A 206 -11.00 -1.20 -11.81
CA PRO A 206 -11.37 -1.80 -13.11
C PRO A 206 -10.16 -2.24 -13.97
N PRO A 207 -10.34 -2.90 -15.14
CA PRO A 207 -9.24 -3.28 -16.02
C PRO A 207 -8.34 -2.09 -16.42
N LEU A 208 -7.07 -2.36 -16.68
CA LEU A 208 -6.06 -1.31 -16.91
C LEU A 208 -6.43 -0.33 -18.02
N LEU A 209 -6.95 -0.82 -19.15
CA LEU A 209 -7.37 0.05 -20.26
C LEU A 209 -8.45 1.05 -19.82
N VAL A 210 -9.35 0.65 -18.92
CA VAL A 210 -10.37 1.53 -18.35
C VAL A 210 -9.73 2.54 -17.40
N GLN A 211 -8.73 2.14 -16.62
CA GLN A 211 -7.98 3.06 -15.77
C GLN A 211 -7.22 4.09 -16.62
N ASP A 212 -6.47 3.63 -17.62
CA ASP A 212 -5.58 4.47 -18.43
C ASP A 212 -6.35 5.48 -19.29
N LEU A 213 -7.57 5.16 -19.72
CA LEU A 213 -8.44 6.09 -20.45
C LEU A 213 -9.34 6.92 -19.53
N GLY A 214 -9.88 6.31 -18.47
CA GLY A 214 -10.89 6.94 -17.61
C GLY A 214 -10.30 7.82 -16.51
N PHE A 215 -9.22 7.39 -15.85
CA PHE A 215 -8.69 8.09 -14.69
C PHE A 215 -8.08 9.45 -15.04
N PRO A 216 -7.40 9.68 -16.18
CA PRO A 216 -6.94 11.02 -16.55
C PRO A 216 -8.08 12.04 -16.63
N PHE A 217 -9.21 11.66 -17.24
CA PHE A 217 -10.40 12.50 -17.34
C PHE A 217 -11.01 12.78 -15.96
N LEU A 218 -11.22 11.73 -15.15
CA LEU A 218 -11.74 11.86 -13.79
C LEU A 218 -10.83 12.69 -12.90
N ALA A 219 -9.50 12.55 -13.04
CA ALA A 219 -8.52 13.32 -12.31
C ALA A 219 -8.55 14.81 -12.71
N ALA A 220 -8.71 15.12 -13.99
CA ALA A 220 -8.88 16.50 -14.45
C ALA A 220 -10.15 17.13 -13.85
N LEU A 221 -11.27 16.41 -13.85
CA LEU A 221 -12.51 16.84 -13.22
C LEU A 221 -12.37 17.00 -11.69
N GLY A 222 -11.66 16.07 -11.05
CA GLY A 222 -11.37 16.11 -9.61
C GLY A 222 -10.53 17.33 -9.24
N ARG A 223 -9.48 17.62 -10.01
CA ARG A 223 -8.64 18.82 -9.79
C ARG A 223 -9.44 20.12 -9.94
N ARG A 224 -10.34 20.21 -10.93
CA ARG A 224 -11.27 21.35 -11.11
C ARG A 224 -12.22 21.50 -9.92
N ARG A 225 -12.59 20.41 -9.25
CA ARG A 225 -13.40 20.41 -8.02
C ARG A 225 -12.59 20.58 -6.73
N GLY A 226 -11.30 20.88 -6.82
CA GLY A 226 -10.45 21.16 -5.66
C GLY A 226 -9.76 19.95 -5.04
N TYR A 227 -9.95 18.73 -5.56
CA TYR A 227 -9.19 17.57 -5.11
C TYR A 227 -7.72 17.69 -5.50
N ARG A 228 -6.82 17.24 -4.62
CA ARG A 228 -5.37 17.26 -4.81
C ARG A 228 -4.77 15.90 -4.49
N ALA A 229 -3.64 15.61 -5.12
CA ALA A 229 -2.85 14.41 -4.83
C ALA A 229 -2.07 14.56 -3.52
N ARG A 230 -1.70 15.79 -3.14
CA ARG A 230 -1.09 16.14 -1.85
C ARG A 230 -1.89 17.24 -1.18
N TYR A 231 -2.00 17.18 0.14
CA TYR A 231 -2.47 18.30 0.94
C TYR A 231 -1.42 18.59 2.02
N THR A 232 -0.79 19.75 1.99
CA THR A 232 0.31 20.12 2.90
C THR A 232 -0.07 20.01 4.38
N ARG A 233 -1.34 20.22 4.73
CA ARG A 233 -1.85 20.03 6.10
C ARG A 233 -1.85 18.57 6.58
N TYR A 234 -1.65 17.61 5.68
CA TYR A 234 -1.52 16.19 6.03
C TYR A 234 -0.07 15.78 6.27
N SER A 235 0.89 16.61 5.83
CA SER A 235 2.29 16.42 6.17
C SER A 235 2.45 16.53 7.67
N SER A 236 2.98 15.46 8.27
CA SER A 236 3.12 15.36 9.71
C SER A 236 4.00 16.51 10.21
N PRO A 237 3.55 17.32 11.18
CA PRO A 237 4.49 17.85 12.16
C PRO A 237 5.07 16.67 12.95
N PRO A 238 6.34 16.71 13.38
CA PRO A 238 6.91 15.63 14.18
C PRO A 238 6.07 15.48 15.46
N ALA A 239 5.59 14.27 15.71
CA ALA A 239 5.06 13.90 17.02
C ALA A 239 6.25 13.82 18.00
N VAL A 240 6.69 14.96 18.53
CA VAL A 240 7.46 14.96 19.77
C VAL A 240 6.47 14.58 20.86
N ARG A 241 6.41 13.29 21.19
CA ARG A 241 5.96 12.92 22.53
C ARG A 241 7.07 13.40 23.47
N GLU A 242 6.87 14.56 24.09
CA GLU A 242 7.62 14.88 25.30
C GLU A 242 7.42 13.72 26.28
N LEU A 243 8.48 12.95 26.51
CA LEU A 243 8.57 12.09 27.68
C LEU A 243 8.57 13.02 28.89
N GLY A 244 7.36 13.25 29.42
CA GLY A 244 7.15 13.88 30.71
C GLY A 244 7.96 13.14 31.77
N ARG A 245 8.72 13.95 32.52
CA ARG A 245 9.56 13.60 33.67
C ARG A 245 8.80 12.89 34.77
#